data_AF-I9YLW5-F1
#
_entry.id   AF-I9YLW5-F1
#
_cell.length_a   1.000
_cell.length_b   1.000
_cell.length_c   1.000
_cell.angle_alpha   90.00
_cell.angle_beta   90.00
_cell.angle_gamma   90.00
#
_symmetry.space_group_name_H-M   'P 1'
#
loop_
_entity.id
_entity.type
_entity.pdbx_description
1 polymer ?
#
loop_
_entity_poly.entity_id
_entity_poly.type
_entity_poly.pdbx_seq_one_letter_code
_entity_poly.pdbx_strand_id
1 'polypeptide(L)'
;MLVFLFLRNAVGLDDKKAAPKSVQNTPKNLPPIQLRLDQAYEDLIKMLDNMGKSTQYEFPKIKEILEQSEEEWLGVAHEECVALVMLISPKASIENSPIYKNCYEAYVKQRIHDLYDFYIEGKKVKRKIKKAHEHEMVLNKSQPLKKEPPKSENKKGLTKPSLKDAKIPKGYYLQIGAFLNSPSKDFLQTLKNFPHQMEEKDSLTHYLIGPYKTKEEALKQLENAAKSFKNKPALVEK
;
A
#
# COMPACT_ATOMS: atom_id res chain seq x y z
N MET A 1 4.46 -40.07 2.36
CA MET A 1 5.03 -39.49 3.59
C MET A 1 6.52 -39.34 3.37
N LEU A 2 7.08 -38.13 3.41
CA LEU A 2 8.51 -37.88 3.46
C LEU A 2 8.69 -36.46 4.00
N VAL A 3 9.27 -36.37 5.20
CA VAL A 3 9.36 -35.13 5.98
C VAL A 3 10.70 -34.48 5.69
N PHE A 4 10.68 -33.27 5.14
CA PHE A 4 11.90 -32.46 5.03
C PHE A 4 12.23 -31.86 6.41
N LEU A 5 13.24 -32.44 7.06
CA LEU A 5 13.80 -31.95 8.31
C LEU A 5 14.64 -30.69 8.06
N PHE A 6 14.13 -29.52 8.48
CA PHE A 6 14.93 -28.31 8.58
C PHE A 6 15.91 -28.44 9.76
N LEU A 7 17.18 -28.72 9.46
CA LEU A 7 18.26 -28.64 10.46
C LEU A 7 18.73 -27.20 10.61
N ARG A 8 18.12 -26.49 11.58
CA ARG A 8 18.73 -25.30 12.19
C ARG A 8 19.90 -25.76 13.09
N ASN A 9 21.13 -25.51 12.67
CA ASN A 9 22.26 -25.51 13.59
C ASN A 9 22.33 -24.14 14.28
N ALA A 10 21.89 -24.11 15.54
CA ALA A 10 22.14 -22.98 16.43
C ALA A 10 23.47 -23.21 17.17
N VAL A 11 24.42 -22.31 16.98
CA VAL A 11 25.51 -22.08 17.92
C VAL A 11 25.47 -20.59 18.25
N GLY A 12 25.14 -20.26 19.49
CA GLY A 12 25.14 -18.89 19.97
C GLY A 12 26.29 -18.68 20.96
N LEU A 13 26.97 -17.55 20.85
CA LEU A 13 27.47 -16.78 21.98
C LEU A 13 27.88 -15.37 21.55
N ASP A 14 27.75 -14.45 22.50
CA ASP A 14 28.18 -13.05 22.53
C ASP A 14 27.49 -12.01 21.63
N ASP A 15 26.51 -11.35 22.26
CA ASP A 15 26.03 -10.01 21.93
C ASP A 15 27.18 -8.99 21.82
N LYS A 16 27.57 -8.67 20.58
CA LYS A 16 28.04 -7.32 20.24
C LYS A 16 27.20 -6.75 19.12
N LYS A 17 26.38 -5.77 19.50
CA LYS A 17 25.51 -4.96 18.63
C LYS A 17 26.33 -4.12 17.64
N ALA A 18 26.92 -4.77 16.65
CA ALA A 18 27.46 -4.11 15.48
C ALA A 18 26.29 -3.76 14.54
N ALA A 19 26.01 -2.47 14.38
CA ALA A 19 25.13 -2.04 13.29
C ALA A 19 25.70 -2.53 11.95
N PRO A 20 24.87 -2.98 11.00
CA PRO A 20 25.34 -3.31 9.67
C PRO A 20 25.97 -2.05 9.07
N LYS A 21 27.29 -2.08 8.91
CA LYS A 21 28.00 -1.01 8.22
C LYS A 21 27.61 -1.11 6.75
N SER A 22 26.75 -0.19 6.31
CA SER A 22 26.54 0.09 4.89
C SER A 22 27.90 0.17 4.20
N VAL A 23 28.21 -0.82 3.36
CA VAL A 23 29.50 -0.91 2.68
C VAL A 23 29.45 0.02 1.47
N GLN A 24 29.69 1.31 1.72
CA GLN A 24 29.96 2.30 0.68
C GLN A 24 31.32 2.03 0.01
N ASN A 25 31.38 0.98 -0.81
CA ASN A 25 32.47 0.71 -1.75
C ASN A 25 31.96 0.82 -3.19
N THR A 26 31.25 1.90 -3.49
CA THR A 26 30.82 2.23 -4.86
C THR A 26 32.06 2.60 -5.70
N PRO A 27 32.41 1.85 -6.77
CA PRO A 27 33.60 2.16 -7.57
C PRO A 27 33.50 3.54 -8.23
N LYS A 28 34.61 4.29 -8.25
CA LYS A 28 34.64 5.67 -8.78
C LYS A 28 34.38 5.81 -10.29
N ASN A 29 34.21 4.70 -11.01
CA ASN A 29 33.71 4.64 -12.39
C ASN A 29 32.71 3.48 -12.47
N LEU A 30 31.44 3.75 -12.18
CA LEU A 30 30.35 2.80 -12.37
C LEU A 30 30.20 2.50 -13.87
N PRO A 31 29.95 1.23 -14.27
CA PRO A 31 29.65 0.91 -15.66
C PRO A 31 28.48 1.76 -16.19
N PRO A 32 28.44 2.16 -17.48
CA PRO A 32 27.38 3.01 -18.03
C PRO A 32 25.96 2.47 -17.87
N ILE A 33 25.82 1.17 -17.60
CA ILE A 33 24.54 0.50 -17.34
C ILE A 33 24.12 0.55 -15.86
N GLN A 34 25.07 0.55 -14.93
CA GLN A 34 24.79 0.75 -13.51
C GLN A 34 24.28 2.18 -13.27
N LEU A 35 24.89 3.18 -13.92
CA LEU A 35 24.40 4.56 -13.90
C LEU A 35 22.94 4.68 -14.41
N ARG A 36 22.52 3.82 -15.35
CA ARG A 36 21.12 3.78 -15.83
C ARG A 36 20.18 3.13 -14.82
N LEU A 37 20.67 2.14 -14.05
CA LEU A 37 19.90 1.54 -12.96
C LEU A 37 19.69 2.56 -11.84
N ASP A 38 20.76 3.19 -11.38
CA ASP A 38 20.74 4.23 -10.35
C ASP A 38 19.76 5.35 -10.77
N GLN A 39 19.82 5.82 -12.03
CA GLN A 39 18.91 6.83 -12.57
C GLN A 39 17.44 6.35 -12.62
N ALA A 40 17.18 5.11 -13.05
CA ALA A 40 15.81 4.57 -13.10
C ALA A 40 15.20 4.41 -11.70
N TYR A 41 16.01 4.01 -10.73
CA TYR A 41 15.65 3.92 -9.33
C TYR A 41 15.34 5.31 -8.74
N GLU A 42 16.24 6.29 -8.90
CA GLU A 42 16.05 7.66 -8.42
C GLU A 42 14.82 8.35 -9.05
N ASP A 43 14.56 8.15 -10.36
CA ASP A 43 13.36 8.68 -11.01
C ASP A 43 12.06 8.06 -10.46
N LEU A 44 12.08 6.78 -10.05
CA LEU A 44 10.97 6.11 -9.38
C LEU A 44 10.76 6.66 -7.96
N ILE A 45 11.81 6.70 -7.13
CA ILE A 45 11.73 7.21 -5.75
C ILE A 45 11.27 8.67 -5.73
N LYS A 46 11.90 9.53 -6.55
CA LYS A 46 11.51 10.93 -6.70
C LYS A 46 10.07 11.08 -7.20
N MET A 47 9.59 10.19 -8.08
CA MET A 47 8.19 10.24 -8.50
C MET A 47 7.24 9.92 -7.33
N LEU A 48 7.56 8.89 -6.52
CA LEU A 48 6.79 8.45 -5.35
C LEU A 48 6.77 9.50 -4.24
N ASP A 49 7.91 10.11 -3.90
CA ASP A 49 8.00 11.21 -2.92
C ASP A 49 7.16 12.43 -3.35
N ASN A 50 7.00 12.63 -4.66
CA ASN A 50 6.12 13.64 -5.26
C ASN A 50 4.66 13.16 -5.44
N MET A 51 4.21 12.11 -4.75
CA MET A 51 2.80 11.75 -4.60
C MET A 51 2.38 12.00 -3.14
N GLY A 52 1.52 13.00 -2.95
CA GLY A 52 1.31 13.63 -1.64
C GLY A 52 0.72 12.73 -0.55
N LYS A 53 0.93 13.16 0.71
CA LYS A 53 0.57 12.44 1.96
C LYS A 53 -0.94 12.25 2.23
N SER A 54 -1.82 12.63 1.30
CA SER A 54 -3.29 12.56 1.46
C SER A 54 -3.90 11.71 0.36
N THR A 55 -3.54 10.42 0.34
CA THR A 55 -4.13 9.43 -0.58
C THR A 55 -4.25 8.08 0.12
N GLN A 56 -5.10 7.19 -0.40
CA GLN A 56 -5.23 5.80 0.06
C GLN A 56 -3.99 4.91 -0.20
N TYR A 57 -2.90 5.47 -0.73
CA TYR A 57 -1.71 4.74 -1.14
C TYR A 57 -0.58 4.96 -0.13
N GLU A 58 -0.08 3.87 0.43
CA GLU A 58 1.03 3.84 1.38
C GLU A 58 2.39 4.05 0.68
N PHE A 59 2.58 5.21 0.02
CA PHE A 59 3.82 5.53 -0.69
C PHE A 59 5.10 5.39 0.16
N PRO A 60 5.13 5.75 1.46
CA PRO A 60 6.29 5.49 2.31
C PRO A 60 6.61 3.99 2.44
N LYS A 61 5.59 3.13 2.56
CA LYS A 61 5.80 1.68 2.65
C LYS A 61 6.21 1.06 1.31
N ILE A 62 5.70 1.57 0.20
CA ILE A 62 6.13 1.18 -1.14
C ILE A 62 7.61 1.54 -1.35
N LYS A 63 8.05 2.72 -0.90
CA LYS A 63 9.45 3.15 -0.93
C LYS A 63 10.35 2.24 -0.08
N GLU A 64 9.97 1.98 1.17
CA GLU A 64 10.70 1.05 2.06
C GLU A 64 10.88 -0.35 1.43
N ILE A 65 9.84 -0.87 0.76
CA ILE A 65 9.90 -2.16 0.06
C ILE A 65 10.84 -2.10 -1.17
N LEU A 66 10.85 -1.00 -1.91
CA LEU A 66 11.77 -0.82 -3.05
C LEU A 66 13.22 -0.68 -2.60
N GLU A 67 13.48 0.07 -1.51
CA GLU A 67 14.79 0.24 -0.89
C GLU A 67 15.34 -1.12 -0.42
N GLN A 68 14.56 -1.89 0.36
CA GLN A 68 14.95 -3.24 0.77
C GLN A 68 15.16 -4.19 -0.42
N SER A 69 14.26 -4.14 -1.41
CA SER A 69 14.36 -4.99 -2.61
C SER A 69 15.61 -4.69 -3.44
N GLU A 70 16.11 -3.45 -3.47
CA GLU A 70 17.32 -3.11 -4.22
C GLU A 70 18.58 -3.64 -3.52
N GLU A 71 18.66 -3.49 -2.19
CA GLU A 71 19.77 -4.03 -1.39
C GLU A 71 19.85 -5.56 -1.46
N GLU A 72 18.73 -6.26 -1.29
CA GLU A 72 18.66 -7.72 -1.40
C GLU A 72 19.00 -8.21 -2.82
N TRP A 73 18.50 -7.53 -3.85
CA TRP A 73 18.73 -7.91 -5.25
C TRP A 73 20.20 -7.74 -5.67
N LEU A 74 20.87 -6.67 -5.22
CA LEU A 74 22.30 -6.45 -5.48
C LEU A 74 23.17 -7.59 -4.92
N GLY A 75 22.83 -8.08 -3.72
CA GLY A 75 23.50 -9.22 -3.09
C GLY A 75 23.33 -10.50 -3.89
N VAL A 76 22.08 -10.87 -4.20
CA VAL A 76 21.77 -12.09 -4.97
C VAL A 76 22.41 -12.07 -6.36
N ALA A 77 22.31 -10.96 -7.09
CA ALA A 77 22.92 -10.82 -8.41
C ALA A 77 24.46 -10.96 -8.37
N HIS A 78 25.11 -10.47 -7.31
CA HIS A 78 26.54 -10.68 -7.11
C HIS A 78 26.88 -12.17 -6.86
N GLU A 79 26.21 -12.81 -5.91
CA GLU A 79 26.46 -14.20 -5.53
C GLU A 79 26.24 -15.19 -6.70
N GLU A 80 25.12 -15.04 -7.42
CA GLU A 80 24.80 -15.89 -8.58
C GLU A 80 25.82 -15.71 -9.72
N CYS A 81 26.27 -14.48 -9.98
CA CYS A 81 27.32 -14.23 -10.97
C CYS A 81 28.71 -14.71 -10.53
N VAL A 82 29.04 -14.69 -9.24
CA VAL A 82 30.27 -15.33 -8.71
C VAL A 82 30.20 -16.85 -8.87
N ALA A 83 29.07 -17.47 -8.52
CA ALA A 83 28.86 -18.91 -8.68
C ALA A 83 28.98 -19.33 -10.15
N LEU A 84 28.47 -18.54 -11.09
CA LEU A 84 28.62 -18.78 -12.53
C LEU A 84 30.09 -18.71 -12.98
N VAL A 85 30.89 -17.76 -12.46
CA VAL A 85 32.34 -17.73 -12.74
C VAL A 85 33.03 -18.95 -12.14
N MET A 86 32.70 -19.35 -10.90
CA MET A 86 33.27 -20.55 -10.29
C MET A 86 32.96 -21.82 -11.10
N LEU A 87 31.75 -21.93 -11.65
CA LEU A 87 31.34 -23.06 -12.48
C LEU A 87 32.10 -23.12 -13.82
N ILE A 88 32.21 -22.00 -14.52
CA ILE A 88 32.80 -21.94 -15.87
C ILE A 88 34.32 -21.83 -15.83
N SER A 89 34.88 -21.16 -14.83
CA SER A 89 36.31 -20.86 -14.72
C SER A 89 36.77 -20.79 -13.24
N PRO A 90 36.84 -21.93 -12.53
CA PRO A 90 37.05 -22.01 -11.07
C PRO A 90 38.37 -21.41 -10.54
N LYS A 91 39.29 -21.01 -11.43
CA LYS A 91 40.58 -20.39 -11.06
C LYS A 91 40.70 -18.92 -11.50
N ALA A 92 39.65 -18.34 -12.10
CA ALA A 92 39.67 -16.95 -12.54
C ALA A 92 39.38 -15.98 -11.39
N SER A 93 39.99 -14.79 -11.45
CA SER A 93 39.58 -13.66 -10.61
C SER A 93 38.22 -13.12 -11.07
N ILE A 94 37.36 -12.78 -10.11
CA ILE A 94 36.04 -12.17 -10.37
C ILE A 94 36.19 -10.76 -10.96
N GLU A 95 37.13 -9.97 -10.45
CA GLU A 95 37.26 -8.52 -10.69
C GLU A 95 37.32 -8.14 -12.17
N ASN A 96 37.96 -8.99 -12.99
CA ASN A 96 38.12 -8.78 -14.43
C ASN A 96 37.44 -9.87 -15.28
N SER A 97 36.52 -10.65 -14.70
CA SER A 97 35.87 -11.76 -15.39
C SER A 97 34.83 -11.27 -16.41
N PRO A 98 34.98 -11.56 -17.72
CA PRO A 98 33.96 -11.24 -18.71
C PRO A 98 32.64 -11.98 -18.45
N ILE A 99 32.70 -13.16 -17.83
CA ILE A 99 31.54 -13.95 -17.43
C ILE A 99 30.76 -13.23 -16.32
N TYR A 100 31.46 -12.75 -15.28
CA TYR A 100 30.84 -11.94 -14.21
C TYR A 100 30.18 -10.69 -14.80
N LYS A 101 30.93 -9.94 -15.62
CA LYS A 101 30.43 -8.72 -16.26
C LYS A 101 29.16 -8.98 -17.08
N ASN A 102 29.20 -9.96 -17.98
CA ASN A 102 28.05 -10.25 -18.85
C ASN A 102 26.83 -10.75 -18.06
N CYS A 103 27.05 -11.54 -17.01
CA CYS A 103 26.02 -11.97 -16.07
C CYS A 103 25.39 -10.76 -15.36
N TYR A 104 26.20 -9.96 -14.67
CA TYR A 104 25.73 -8.80 -13.91
C TYR A 104 25.02 -7.77 -14.81
N GLU A 105 25.53 -7.53 -16.02
CA GLU A 105 24.85 -6.70 -17.02
C GLU A 105 23.47 -7.24 -17.42
N ALA A 106 23.24 -8.56 -17.42
CA ALA A 106 21.94 -9.14 -17.73
C ALA A 106 20.94 -8.92 -16.58
N TYR A 107 21.38 -9.11 -15.33
CA TYR A 107 20.60 -8.78 -14.14
C TYR A 107 20.20 -7.29 -14.15
N VAL A 108 21.17 -6.39 -14.33
CA VAL A 108 20.94 -4.94 -14.36
C VAL A 108 19.93 -4.56 -15.46
N LYS A 109 20.00 -5.17 -16.66
CA LYS A 109 19.02 -4.94 -17.74
C LYS A 109 17.61 -5.32 -17.31
N GLN A 110 17.43 -6.47 -16.64
CA GLN A 110 16.13 -6.89 -16.17
C GLN A 110 15.60 -5.95 -15.09
N ARG A 111 16.41 -5.63 -14.08
CA ARG A 111 16.01 -4.73 -12.98
C ARG A 111 15.61 -3.33 -13.47
N ILE A 112 16.32 -2.79 -14.47
CA ILE A 112 15.93 -1.53 -15.13
C ILE A 112 14.52 -1.63 -15.74
N HIS A 113 14.17 -2.73 -16.42
CA HIS A 113 12.82 -2.91 -16.96
C HIS A 113 11.77 -3.00 -15.84
N ASP A 114 12.04 -3.77 -14.79
CA ASP A 114 11.13 -3.94 -13.65
C ASP A 114 10.83 -2.57 -12.98
N LEU A 115 11.87 -1.77 -12.72
CA LEU A 115 11.74 -0.42 -12.16
C LEU A 115 10.99 0.54 -13.09
N TYR A 116 11.16 0.40 -14.42
CA TYR A 116 10.39 1.17 -15.38
C TYR A 116 8.89 0.81 -15.37
N ASP A 117 8.53 -0.46 -15.19
CA ASP A 117 7.11 -0.86 -15.06
C ASP A 117 6.47 -0.26 -13.80
N PHE A 118 7.16 -0.29 -12.66
CA PHE A 118 6.75 0.43 -11.45
C PHE A 118 6.57 1.94 -11.71
N TYR A 119 7.50 2.55 -12.46
CA TYR A 119 7.44 3.96 -12.81
C TYR A 119 6.26 4.32 -13.72
N ILE A 120 5.95 3.47 -14.71
CA ILE A 120 4.82 3.65 -15.63
C ILE A 120 3.48 3.49 -14.90
N GLU A 121 3.33 2.48 -14.04
CA GLU A 121 2.12 2.32 -13.22
C GLU A 121 1.98 3.44 -12.19
N GLY A 122 3.07 3.85 -11.54
CA GLY A 122 3.07 5.01 -10.65
C GLY A 122 2.64 6.30 -11.36
N LYS A 123 3.06 6.54 -12.62
CA LYS A 123 2.53 7.65 -13.43
C LYS A 123 1.02 7.55 -13.66
N LYS A 124 0.47 6.35 -13.89
CA LYS A 124 -0.98 6.14 -14.02
C LYS A 124 -1.71 6.43 -12.69
N VAL A 125 -1.14 6.02 -11.55
CA VAL A 125 -1.66 6.34 -10.20
C VAL A 125 -1.61 7.84 -9.93
N LYS A 126 -0.49 8.52 -10.19
CA LYS A 126 -0.36 9.99 -10.06
C LYS A 126 -1.39 10.75 -10.87
N ARG A 127 -1.68 10.31 -12.10
CA ARG A 127 -2.76 10.87 -12.94
C ARG A 127 -4.15 10.65 -12.35
N LYS A 128 -4.43 9.50 -11.73
CA LYS A 128 -5.70 9.22 -11.02
C LYS A 128 -5.86 10.13 -9.81
N ILE A 129 -4.82 10.27 -8.98
CA ILE A 129 -4.80 11.17 -7.82
C ILE A 129 -5.08 12.62 -8.24
N LYS A 130 -4.37 13.12 -9.26
CA LYS A 130 -4.58 14.49 -9.77
C LYS A 130 -6.03 14.71 -10.22
N LYS A 131 -6.62 13.77 -10.96
CA LYS A 131 -8.02 13.87 -11.43
C LYS A 131 -9.04 13.85 -10.28
N ALA A 132 -8.82 13.04 -9.24
CA ALA A 132 -9.68 13.03 -8.06
C ALA A 132 -9.65 14.40 -7.36
N HIS A 133 -8.45 14.96 -7.16
CA HIS A 133 -8.27 16.24 -6.50
C HIS A 133 -8.86 17.42 -7.30
N GLU A 134 -8.73 17.41 -8.63
CA GLU A 134 -9.40 18.41 -9.51
C GLU A 134 -10.93 18.32 -9.40
N HIS A 135 -11.50 17.12 -9.32
CA HIS A 135 -12.95 16.92 -9.16
C HIS A 135 -13.46 17.37 -7.78
N GLU A 136 -12.71 17.09 -6.71
CA GLU A 136 -13.00 17.57 -5.34
C GLU A 136 -13.00 19.11 -5.27
N MET A 137 -12.02 19.78 -5.90
CA MET A 137 -11.97 21.25 -5.94
C MET A 137 -13.16 21.87 -6.69
N VAL A 138 -13.57 21.28 -7.81
CA VAL A 138 -14.72 21.78 -8.60
C VAL A 138 -16.02 21.64 -7.81
N LEU A 139 -16.22 20.50 -7.12
CA LEU A 139 -17.40 20.26 -6.30
C LEU A 139 -17.50 21.28 -5.15
N ASN A 140 -16.42 21.49 -4.40
CA ASN A 140 -16.40 22.44 -3.28
C ASN A 140 -16.60 23.90 -3.70
N LYS A 141 -16.18 24.29 -4.92
CA LYS A 141 -16.37 25.66 -5.43
C LYS A 141 -17.81 25.97 -5.87
N SER A 142 -18.70 24.97 -5.90
CA SER A 142 -20.06 25.08 -6.42
C SER A 142 -21.17 25.13 -5.35
N GLN A 143 -20.85 25.12 -4.05
CA GLN A 143 -21.83 25.30 -2.97
C GLN A 143 -22.08 26.79 -2.65
N PRO A 144 -23.32 27.32 -2.78
CA PRO A 144 -23.66 28.68 -2.37
C PRO A 144 -24.02 28.75 -0.88
N LEU A 145 -23.50 29.77 -0.16
CA LEU A 145 -23.99 30.11 1.18
C LEU A 145 -25.50 30.42 1.12
N LYS A 146 -26.32 29.70 1.90
CA LYS A 146 -27.70 30.10 2.19
C LYS A 146 -28.07 29.95 3.67
N LYS A 147 -28.67 31.04 4.14
CA LYS A 147 -29.08 31.41 5.50
C LYS A 147 -30.20 30.51 6.06
N GLU A 148 -30.24 30.40 7.39
CA GLU A 148 -31.44 30.12 8.21
C GLU A 148 -32.54 31.22 8.05
N PRO A 149 -33.77 31.07 8.60
CA PRO A 149 -34.46 29.92 9.24
C PRO A 149 -35.78 29.60 8.44
N PRO A 150 -36.94 29.07 8.96
CA PRO A 150 -37.31 28.54 10.28
C PRO A 150 -38.11 27.19 10.26
N LYS A 151 -38.83 26.92 11.35
CA LYS A 151 -39.66 25.73 11.67
C LYS A 151 -41.05 25.70 11.00
N SER A 152 -41.59 24.49 10.76
CA SER A 152 -42.90 24.02 11.28
C SER A 152 -43.06 22.48 11.11
N GLU A 153 -44.19 21.91 11.57
CA GLU A 153 -44.31 20.51 11.99
C GLU A 153 -45.01 19.55 11.01
N ASN A 154 -44.74 18.24 11.20
CA ASN A 154 -45.62 17.08 10.99
C ASN A 154 -46.51 16.97 9.73
N LYS A 155 -46.20 15.96 8.89
CA LYS A 155 -47.10 14.79 8.68
C LYS A 155 -46.38 13.61 8.03
N LYS A 156 -46.77 12.38 8.41
CA LYS A 156 -46.26 11.12 7.82
C LYS A 156 -46.84 10.93 6.41
N GLY A 157 -45.99 10.58 5.45
CA GLY A 157 -46.38 10.18 4.09
C GLY A 157 -45.22 9.44 3.43
N LEU A 158 -45.46 8.18 3.06
CA LEU A 158 -44.48 7.21 2.56
C LEU A 158 -43.70 7.70 1.32
N THR A 159 -42.43 8.12 1.49
CA THR A 159 -41.50 8.30 0.37
C THR A 159 -40.05 8.01 0.77
N LYS A 160 -39.32 7.32 -0.11
CA LYS A 160 -37.92 6.87 0.04
C LYS A 160 -36.96 8.09 0.16
N PRO A 161 -36.32 8.35 1.31
CA PRO A 161 -35.43 9.49 1.46
C PRO A 161 -34.02 9.17 0.93
N SER A 162 -33.47 10.10 0.15
CA SER A 162 -32.03 10.21 -0.04
C SER A 162 -31.38 10.58 1.29
N LEU A 163 -30.37 9.82 1.72
CA LEU A 163 -29.64 10.08 2.97
C LEU A 163 -28.73 11.31 2.82
N LYS A 164 -29.27 12.46 3.23
CA LYS A 164 -28.49 13.53 3.88
C LYS A 164 -29.19 13.86 5.20
N ASP A 165 -28.42 13.90 6.27
CA ASP A 165 -28.82 14.31 7.63
C ASP A 165 -29.86 13.42 8.36
N ALA A 166 -29.76 12.10 8.22
CA ALA A 166 -30.38 11.19 9.19
C ALA A 166 -29.49 11.07 10.44
N LYS A 167 -30.02 11.44 11.61
CA LYS A 167 -29.34 11.30 12.91
C LYS A 167 -29.04 9.82 13.18
N ILE A 168 -27.76 9.46 13.25
CA ILE A 168 -27.29 8.08 13.49
C ILE A 168 -27.98 7.52 14.75
N PRO A 169 -28.73 6.40 14.65
CA PRO A 169 -29.33 5.73 15.79
C PRO A 169 -28.26 5.30 16.79
N LYS A 170 -28.53 5.49 18.09
CA LYS A 170 -27.63 5.02 19.15
C LYS A 170 -27.47 3.50 19.15
N GLY A 171 -26.29 3.01 19.49
CA GLY A 171 -25.99 1.58 19.58
C GLY A 171 -24.56 1.22 19.19
N TYR A 172 -24.31 -0.08 19.06
CA TYR A 172 -23.00 -0.61 18.68
C TYR A 172 -22.91 -0.84 17.17
N TYR A 173 -21.77 -0.51 16.59
CA TYR A 173 -21.48 -0.62 15.16
C TYR A 173 -20.12 -1.27 14.96
N LEU A 174 -19.93 -1.91 13.81
CA LEU A 174 -18.59 -2.28 13.33
C LEU A 174 -18.22 -1.36 12.17
N GLN A 175 -17.18 -0.55 12.34
CA GLN A 175 -16.57 0.20 11.25
C GLN A 175 -15.76 -0.76 10.38
N ILE A 176 -16.20 -0.93 9.14
CA ILE A 176 -15.60 -1.81 8.13
C ILE A 176 -14.73 -1.04 7.13
N GLY A 177 -14.61 0.27 7.27
CA GLY A 177 -13.72 1.10 6.46
C GLY A 177 -13.98 2.60 6.67
N ALA A 178 -13.00 3.42 6.32
CA ALA A 178 -13.15 4.87 6.22
C ALA A 178 -12.41 5.31 4.95
N PHE A 179 -13.10 6.02 4.06
CA PHE A 179 -12.57 6.34 2.73
C PHE A 179 -12.83 7.81 2.40
N LEU A 180 -11.80 8.48 1.86
CA LEU A 180 -11.90 9.86 1.35
C LEU A 180 -12.75 9.94 0.07
N ASN A 181 -12.82 8.84 -0.67
CA ASN A 181 -13.55 8.69 -1.92
C ASN A 181 -14.42 7.41 -1.87
N SER A 182 -15.35 7.23 -2.81
CA SER A 182 -16.17 6.01 -2.85
C SER A 182 -15.32 4.72 -2.92
N PRO A 183 -15.59 3.71 -2.07
CA PRO A 183 -14.84 2.46 -2.06
C PRO A 183 -15.14 1.60 -3.30
N SER A 184 -14.45 0.45 -3.42
CA SER A 184 -14.59 -0.44 -4.57
C SER A 184 -16.04 -0.91 -4.78
N LYS A 185 -16.38 -1.25 -6.04
CA LYS A 185 -17.71 -1.79 -6.37
C LYS A 185 -18.04 -3.04 -5.55
N ASP A 186 -17.05 -3.92 -5.37
CA ASP A 186 -17.17 -5.15 -4.60
C ASP A 186 -17.46 -4.86 -3.13
N PHE A 187 -16.78 -3.87 -2.53
CA PHE A 187 -17.05 -3.42 -1.15
C PHE A 187 -18.48 -2.91 -1.01
N LEU A 188 -18.94 -2.04 -1.93
CA LEU A 188 -20.30 -1.51 -1.95
C LEU A 188 -21.36 -2.58 -2.24
N GLN A 189 -21.01 -3.65 -2.95
CA GLN A 189 -21.89 -4.79 -3.20
C GLN A 189 -22.00 -5.68 -1.96
N THR A 190 -20.89 -6.03 -1.32
CA THR A 190 -20.88 -6.76 -0.04
C THR A 190 -21.62 -5.99 1.04
N LEU A 191 -21.46 -4.67 1.10
CA LEU A 191 -22.11 -3.81 2.10
C LEU A 191 -23.63 -3.87 2.07
N LYS A 192 -24.24 -4.02 0.88
CA LYS A 192 -25.71 -4.13 0.73
C LYS A 192 -26.30 -5.36 1.42
N ASN A 193 -25.48 -6.36 1.74
CA ASN A 193 -25.91 -7.56 2.45
C ASN A 193 -26.04 -7.34 3.97
N PHE A 194 -25.59 -6.18 4.48
CA PHE A 194 -25.62 -5.83 5.89
C PHE A 194 -26.51 -4.59 6.14
N PRO A 195 -27.20 -4.51 7.29
CA PRO A 195 -27.67 -3.23 7.81
C PRO A 195 -26.46 -2.31 7.99
N HIS A 196 -26.48 -1.15 7.35
CA HIS A 196 -25.32 -0.27 7.29
C HIS A 196 -25.68 1.21 7.27
N GLN A 197 -24.70 2.03 7.65
CA GLN A 197 -24.76 3.48 7.66
C GLN A 197 -23.43 4.06 7.19
N MET A 198 -23.48 5.30 6.72
CA MET A 198 -22.31 6.09 6.32
C MET A 198 -22.28 7.34 7.19
N GLU A 199 -21.11 7.67 7.74
CA GLU A 199 -20.87 8.87 8.55
C GLU A 199 -19.72 9.66 7.92
N GLU A 200 -19.94 10.93 7.62
CA GLU A 200 -18.86 11.82 7.19
C GLU A 200 -18.18 12.41 8.45
N LYS A 201 -16.90 12.09 8.65
CA LYS A 201 -16.09 12.57 9.78
C LYS A 201 -14.64 12.77 9.35
N ASP A 202 -14.01 13.85 9.78
CA ASP A 202 -12.59 14.12 9.52
C ASP A 202 -12.21 14.05 8.02
N SER A 203 -13.13 14.49 7.15
CA SER A 203 -13.08 14.41 5.67
C SER A 203 -13.12 12.98 5.07
N LEU A 204 -13.46 11.96 5.87
CA LEU A 204 -13.64 10.58 5.42
C LEU A 204 -15.12 10.17 5.54
N THR A 205 -15.59 9.35 4.60
CA THR A 205 -16.84 8.58 4.77
C THR A 205 -16.51 7.28 5.51
N HIS A 206 -16.92 7.19 6.77
CA HIS A 206 -16.86 5.99 7.60
C HIS A 206 -18.04 5.08 7.26
N TYR A 207 -17.76 3.82 6.94
CA TYR A 207 -18.76 2.80 6.63
C TYR A 207 -18.95 1.90 7.85
N LEU A 208 -20.16 1.91 8.40
CA LEU A 208 -20.54 1.22 9.63
C LEU A 208 -21.58 0.15 9.30
N ILE A 209 -21.44 -1.05 9.86
CA ILE A 209 -22.52 -2.06 9.89
C ILE A 209 -23.15 -2.14 11.27
N GLY A 210 -24.48 -2.26 11.33
CA GLY A 210 -25.30 -2.10 12.54
C GLY A 210 -26.54 -1.23 12.30
N PRO A 211 -27.22 -0.76 13.36
CA PRO A 211 -26.87 -0.91 14.77
C PRO A 211 -27.11 -2.32 15.32
N TYR A 212 -26.23 -2.73 16.23
CA TYR A 212 -26.42 -3.85 17.14
C TYR A 212 -26.86 -3.33 18.51
N LYS A 213 -27.73 -4.08 19.21
CA LYS A 213 -28.32 -3.66 20.49
C LYS A 213 -27.35 -3.78 21.65
N THR A 214 -26.42 -4.73 21.60
CA THR A 214 -25.39 -4.91 22.63
C THR A 214 -24.01 -5.08 22.02
N LYS A 215 -22.97 -4.85 22.83
CA LYS A 215 -21.57 -5.01 22.45
C LYS A 215 -21.25 -6.46 22.06
N GLU A 216 -21.86 -7.43 22.74
CA GLU A 216 -21.69 -8.86 22.51
C GLU A 216 -22.31 -9.28 21.16
N GLU A 217 -23.44 -8.68 20.79
CA GLU A 217 -24.06 -8.88 19.47
C GLU A 217 -23.16 -8.36 18.34
N ALA A 218 -22.57 -7.18 18.51
CA ALA A 218 -21.59 -6.63 17.56
C ALA A 218 -20.33 -7.51 17.46
N LEU A 219 -19.78 -7.96 18.60
CA LEU A 219 -18.58 -8.81 18.62
C LEU A 219 -18.80 -10.17 17.94
N LYS A 220 -20.01 -10.76 18.05
CA LYS A 220 -20.37 -12.00 17.32
C LYS A 220 -20.34 -11.84 15.79
N GLN A 221 -20.53 -10.63 15.27
CA GLN A 221 -20.47 -10.35 13.82
C GLN A 221 -19.07 -10.01 13.31
N LEU A 222 -18.08 -9.86 14.20
CA LEU A 222 -16.75 -9.37 13.83
C LEU A 222 -16.01 -10.33 12.89
N GLU A 223 -16.13 -11.64 13.10
CA GLU A 223 -15.50 -12.65 12.21
C GLU A 223 -16.18 -12.71 10.83
N ASN A 224 -17.51 -12.61 10.79
CA ASN A 224 -18.30 -12.59 9.55
C ASN A 224 -17.96 -11.35 8.70
N ALA A 225 -17.90 -10.19 9.34
CA ALA A 225 -17.50 -8.93 8.71
C ALA A 225 -16.04 -8.99 8.22
N ALA A 226 -15.12 -9.49 9.04
CA ALA A 226 -13.71 -9.61 8.66
C ALA A 226 -13.49 -10.51 7.42
N LYS A 227 -14.20 -11.64 7.34
CA LYS A 227 -14.19 -12.53 6.18
C LYS A 227 -14.81 -11.87 4.94
N SER A 228 -15.93 -11.16 5.11
CA SER A 228 -16.68 -10.52 4.02
C SER A 228 -15.94 -9.33 3.39
N PHE A 229 -15.30 -8.50 4.20
CA PHE A 229 -14.62 -7.28 3.75
C PHE A 229 -13.09 -7.42 3.62
N LYS A 230 -12.54 -8.59 3.96
CA LYS A 230 -11.09 -8.90 3.93
C LYS A 230 -10.22 -7.91 4.72
N ASN A 231 -10.77 -7.36 5.80
CA ASN A 231 -10.12 -6.39 6.67
C ASN A 231 -10.51 -6.63 8.13
N LYS A 232 -9.95 -5.86 9.07
CA LYS A 232 -10.28 -5.98 10.50
C LYS A 232 -11.30 -4.90 10.89
N PRO A 233 -12.55 -5.24 11.25
CA PRO A 233 -13.53 -4.25 11.69
C PRO A 233 -13.16 -3.68 13.06
N ALA A 234 -13.47 -2.40 13.28
CA ALA A 234 -13.35 -1.74 14.58
C ALA A 234 -14.72 -1.57 15.23
N LEU A 235 -14.86 -1.92 16.51
CA LEU A 235 -16.09 -1.67 17.28
C LEU A 235 -16.22 -0.17 17.61
N VAL A 236 -17.38 0.40 17.34
CA VAL A 236 -17.72 1.81 17.60
C VAL A 236 -19.07 1.89 18.32
N GLU A 237 -19.19 2.81 19.27
CA GLU A 237 -20.43 3.11 20.02
C GLU A 237 -20.92 4.52 19.65
N LYS A 238 -22.24 4.71 19.54
CA LYS A 238 -22.91 5.95 19.10
C LYS A 238 -24.13 6.26 20.00
#